data_AF-A0A952C7W0-F1
#
_entry.id   AF-A0A952C7W0-F1
#
_cell.length_a   1.000
_cell.length_b   1.000
_cell.length_c   1.000
_cell.angle_alpha   90.00
_cell.angle_beta   90.00
_cell.angle_gamma   90.00
#
_symmetry.space_group_name_H-M   'P 1'
#
loop_
_entity.id
_entity.type
_entity.pdbx_description
1 polymer ?
#
loop_
_entity_poly.entity_id
_entity_poly.type
_entity_poly.pdbx_seq_one_letter_code
_entity_poly.pdbx_strand_id
1 'polypeptide(L)' 'LKISFSEDMALTKKYCPGDGETVFLNILHRVNSYSVKDNILTLLMDDVEMMRFEKK' A
#
# COMPACT_ATOMS: atom_id res chain seq x y z
N LEU A 1 7.10 13.60 -9.18
CA LEU A 1 7.60 12.43 -8.44
C LEU A 1 6.56 11.34 -8.52
N LYS A 2 6.93 10.14 -9.01
CA LYS A 2 6.06 8.95 -9.01
C LYS A 2 6.52 8.05 -7.87
N ILE A 3 5.63 7.72 -6.95
CA ILE A 3 5.91 6.76 -5.87
C ILE A 3 5.62 5.37 -6.43
N SER A 4 6.56 4.45 -6.33
CA SER A 4 6.42 3.05 -6.75
C SER A 4 6.91 2.14 -5.64
N PHE A 5 6.17 1.06 -5.38
CA PHE A 5 6.49 0.06 -4.36
C PHE A 5 6.72 -1.33 -4.97
N SER A 6 6.99 -1.38 -6.27
CA SER A 6 7.18 -2.62 -7.04
C SER A 6 8.50 -3.34 -6.75
N GLU A 7 9.43 -2.70 -6.06
CA GLU A 7 10.73 -3.27 -5.70
C GLU A 7 10.66 -4.03 -4.36
N ASP A 8 11.58 -4.96 -4.15
CA ASP A 8 11.61 -5.78 -2.94
C ASP A 8 11.84 -4.94 -1.70
N MET A 9 10.81 -4.87 -0.85
CA MET A 9 10.87 -4.17 0.43
C MET A 9 11.52 -5.05 1.50
N ALA A 10 12.31 -4.43 2.38
CA ALA A 10 12.87 -5.13 3.54
C ALA A 10 11.77 -5.43 4.57
N LEU A 11 11.69 -6.68 5.03
CA LEU A 11 10.66 -7.16 5.96
C LEU A 11 11.28 -7.83 7.19
N THR A 12 10.63 -7.68 8.34
CA THR A 12 10.97 -8.42 9.56
C THR A 12 10.12 -9.67 9.65
N LYS A 13 10.70 -10.85 9.90
CA LYS A 13 9.96 -12.12 10.00
C LYS A 13 9.29 -12.34 11.36
N LYS A 14 8.69 -11.30 11.96
CA LYS A 14 8.02 -11.41 13.25
C LYS A 14 6.68 -12.11 13.06
N TYR A 15 6.41 -13.14 13.87
CA TYR A 15 5.13 -13.82 13.80
C TYR A 15 4.05 -13.03 14.55
N CYS A 16 2.99 -12.69 13.82
CA CYS A 16 1.71 -12.20 14.32
C CYS A 16 0.61 -13.08 13.71
N PRO A 17 -0.41 -13.53 14.46
CA PRO A 17 -1.49 -14.36 13.90
C PRO A 17 -2.32 -13.58 12.86
N GLY A 18 -2.75 -14.26 11.80
CA GLY A 18 -3.54 -13.72 10.69
C GLY A 18 -2.71 -13.40 9.44
N ASP A 19 -3.39 -12.95 8.38
CA ASP A 19 -2.78 -12.75 7.04
C ASP A 19 -2.56 -11.28 6.66
N GLY A 20 -2.68 -10.36 7.64
CA GLY A 20 -2.70 -8.92 7.39
C GLY A 20 -1.43 -8.41 6.70
N GLU A 21 -0.25 -8.86 7.14
CA GLU A 21 1.03 -8.47 6.54
C GLU A 21 1.13 -8.96 5.09
N THR A 22 0.82 -10.23 4.83
CA THR A 22 0.87 -10.80 3.48
C THR A 22 -0.10 -10.10 2.53
N VAL A 23 -1.34 -9.82 2.96
CA VAL A 23 -2.33 -9.09 2.16
C VAL A 23 -1.86 -7.66 1.88
N PHE A 24 -1.38 -6.95 2.91
CA PHE A 24 -0.88 -5.59 2.79
C PHE A 24 0.26 -5.51 1.76
N LEU A 25 1.26 -6.38 1.88
CA LEU A 25 2.41 -6.41 0.98
C LEU A 25 1.99 -6.76 -0.46
N ASN A 26 1.15 -7.77 -0.64
CA ASN A 26 0.68 -8.17 -1.96
C ASN A 26 -0.03 -7.04 -2.71
N ILE A 27 -0.82 -6.24 -1.99
CA ILE A 27 -1.50 -5.08 -2.57
C ILE A 27 -0.47 -3.97 -2.83
N LEU A 28 0.40 -3.66 -1.87
CA LEU A 28 1.37 -2.57 -1.97
C LEU A 28 2.31 -2.75 -3.17
N HIS A 29 2.77 -3.99 -3.43
CA HIS A 29 3.60 -4.32 -4.60
C HIS A 29 2.93 -4.03 -5.96
N ARG A 30 1.60 -3.98 -6.00
CA ARG A 30 0.81 -3.75 -7.24
C ARG A 30 0.40 -2.30 -7.42
N VAL A 31 0.45 -1.48 -6.36
CA VAL A 31 0.13 -0.06 -6.42
C VAL A 31 1.13 0.64 -7.32
N ASN A 32 0.63 1.41 -8.28
CA ASN A 32 1.45 2.13 -9.26
C ASN A 32 1.10 3.62 -9.36
N SER A 33 0.04 4.06 -8.69
CA SER A 33 -0.41 5.44 -8.63
C SER A 33 -1.02 5.77 -7.26
N TYR A 34 -1.14 7.05 -6.95
CA TYR A 34 -1.75 7.53 -5.72
C TYR A 34 -2.51 8.83 -5.96
N SER A 35 -3.51 9.09 -5.12
CA SER A 35 -4.19 10.38 -5.06
C SER A 35 -4.26 10.85 -3.61
N VAL A 36 -4.22 12.17 -3.43
CA VAL A 36 -4.41 12.80 -2.12
C VAL A 36 -5.59 13.75 -2.24
N LYS A 37 -6.58 13.56 -1.39
CA LYS A 37 -7.76 14.42 -1.30
C LYS A 37 -8.10 14.67 0.16
N ASP A 38 -8.22 15.94 0.52
CA ASP A 38 -8.44 16.38 1.89
C ASP A 38 -7.36 15.82 2.83
N ASN A 39 -7.74 14.90 3.72
CA ASN A 39 -6.85 14.20 4.65
C ASN A 39 -6.72 12.70 4.33
N ILE A 40 -7.09 12.29 3.12
CA ILE A 40 -7.05 10.90 2.67
C ILE A 40 -5.98 10.73 1.59
N LEU A 41 -5.05 9.81 1.82
CA LEU A 41 -4.18 9.24 0.78
C LEU A 41 -4.84 7.96 0.26
N THR A 42 -5.13 7.91 -1.02
CA THR A 42 -5.61 6.70 -1.70
C THR A 42 -4.49 6.14 -2.57
N LEU A 43 -4.17 4.86 -2.40
CA LEU A 43 -3.27 4.13 -3.28
C LEU A 43 -4.09 3.36 -4.30
N LEU A 44 -3.68 3.41 -5.56
CA LEU A 44 -4.39 2.78 -6.66
C LEU A 44 -3.48 1.84 -7.46
N MET A 45 -4.12 0.81 -8.01
CA MET A 45 -3.58 -0.01 -9.09
C MET A 45 -4.27 0.46 -10.37
N ASP A 46 -3.55 1.22 -11.19
CA ASP A 46 -4.09 1.99 -12.30
C ASP A 46 -5.17 2.96 -11.80
N ASP A 47 -6.45 2.69 -12.08
CA ASP A 47 -7.60 3.49 -11.68
C ASP A 47 -8.46 2.84 -10.57
N VAL A 48 -8.01 1.72 -10.01
CA VAL A 48 -8.74 0.98 -8.97
C VAL A 48 -8.22 1.36 -7.59
N GLU A 49 -9.09 1.85 -6.71
CA GLU A 49 -8.73 2.15 -5.31
C GLU A 49 -8.42 0.86 -4.54
N MET A 50 -7.21 0.77 -4.00
CA MET A 50 -6.73 -0.43 -3.28
C MET A 50 -6.58 -0.21 -1.78
N MET A 51 -6.08 0.97 -1.37
CA MET A 51 -5.88 1.31 0.05
C MET A 51 -6.22 2.77 0.30
N ARG A 52 -6.73 3.08 1.49
CA ARG A 52 -7.04 4.44 1.94
C ARG A 52 -6.45 4.68 3.32
N PHE A 53 -5.67 5.74 3.45
CA PHE A 53 -5.02 6.17 4.68
C PHE A 53 -5.55 7.52 5.10
N GLU A 54 -6.01 7.63 6.35
CA GLU A 54 -6.39 8.91 6.94
C GLU A 54 -5.17 9.53 7.62
N LYS A 55 -4.93 10.82 7.34
CA LYS A 55 -3.91 11.60 8.03
C LYS A 55 -4.22 11.66 9.52
N LYS A 56 -3.29 11.19 10.34
CA LYS A 56 -3.34 11.27 11.80
C LYS A 56 -2.50 12.43 12.32
#